data_AF-A0A2D7SNV4-F1
#
_entry.id   AF-A0A2D7SNV4-F1
#
_cell.length_a   1.000
_cell.length_b   1.000
_cell.length_c   1.000
_cell.angle_alpha   90.00
_cell.angle_beta   90.00
_cell.angle_gamma   90.00
#
_symmetry.space_group_name_H-M   'P 1'
#
loop_
_entity.id
_entity.type
_entity.pdbx_description
1 polymer ?
#
loop_
_entity_poly.entity_id
_entity_poly.type
_entity_poly.pdbx_seq_one_letter_code
_entity_poly.pdbx_strand_id
1 'polypeptide(L)'
;DEIVYLNALDDEKYFIAHAATERDKNGKITEKLVEVRKKGEPYFVEPKEIEFMEVATGQAFSVATTMIPFLEHDDANRSLMGSNMQKQATPCIVPEVPYVATGIEANAARDSGRLVIAEEAGTVTYADARKVIVKNAKGKEREYTLVQFSRTNDMSVFHQRVSVKIGDKVKRGDVIADTSSSVDGQIAIGQNARIAFMSWAGANYEDAIVISERLVKNSKFTSIHVEEFVAYVRDTKLGAEVTTYDIPNVSEAKLRNLDEEGIVRIGAEIRAGDILVGKVTPKGETQLTPEERLLRSIFGEKAKDVKDTSLRMEAGKRGRVVGVRIFSRENGDQLESGIIKRIHIEVAQLRNISVGDKLAGRHGNKGVISRVLPEEDMPYTKDGEPIDIILTPLGVPSRMNLGQILEMHLGLAAEELGYQAIVPPFSGTTEAEITKELIEAGFPESGKIVLHDGRTGEAFDQPIAVGNMYILKLHHMVEDKIHMRSVGPYSITTQQPLGGKAQNGGQRIGEMEVWAFLGYGASYALREVLTIKSDDILGRSAAFDAIVKGERIRQPNVPATFNVLLRHLRGLALDINLERNNDDK
;
A
#
# COMPACT_ATOMS: atom_id res chain seq x y z
N ASP A 1 -26.98 -16.38 31.83
CA ASP A 1 -25.91 -17.31 31.41
C ASP A 1 -24.62 -16.98 32.15
N GLU A 2 -23.90 -18.03 32.56
CA GLU A 2 -22.60 -17.92 33.24
C GLU A 2 -21.50 -18.24 32.21
N ILE A 3 -20.51 -17.35 32.08
CA ILE A 3 -19.38 -17.54 31.16
C ILE A 3 -18.22 -18.16 31.95
N VAL A 4 -17.75 -19.33 31.50
CA VAL A 4 -16.64 -20.05 32.12
C VAL A 4 -15.47 -20.13 31.13
N TYR A 5 -14.29 -19.70 31.55
CA TYR A 5 -13.06 -19.85 30.76
C TYR A 5 -12.43 -21.20 31.08
N LEU A 6 -12.39 -22.09 30.09
CA LEU A 6 -11.80 -23.41 30.20
C LEU A 6 -10.37 -23.40 29.63
N ASN A 7 -9.47 -24.14 30.25
CA ASN A 7 -8.22 -24.52 29.61
C ASN A 7 -8.44 -25.73 28.69
N ALA A 8 -7.47 -26.06 27.84
CA ALA A 8 -7.60 -27.16 26.89
C ALA A 8 -7.89 -28.52 27.54
N LEU A 9 -7.34 -28.81 28.73
CA LEU A 9 -7.55 -30.09 29.42
C LEU A 9 -8.94 -30.20 30.05
N ASP A 10 -9.51 -29.08 30.50
CA ASP A 10 -10.85 -29.03 31.06
C ASP A 10 -11.92 -29.08 29.95
N ASP A 11 -11.67 -28.40 28.83
CA ASP A 11 -12.52 -28.41 27.63
C ASP A 11 -12.75 -29.84 27.09
N GLU A 12 -11.72 -30.70 27.10
CA GLU A 12 -11.81 -32.10 26.65
C GLU A 12 -12.82 -32.98 27.42
N LYS A 13 -13.23 -32.56 28.63
CA LYS A 13 -14.11 -33.34 29.50
C LYS A 13 -15.58 -33.24 29.09
N TYR A 14 -15.96 -32.11 28.50
CA TYR A 14 -17.35 -31.72 28.32
C TYR A 14 -17.83 -31.93 26.88
N PHE A 15 -19.14 -32.04 26.71
CA PHE A 15 -19.78 -31.89 25.40
C PHE A 15 -20.13 -30.42 25.17
N ILE A 16 -19.51 -29.82 24.16
CA ILE A 16 -19.62 -28.38 23.88
C ILE A 16 -20.32 -28.17 22.53
N ALA A 17 -21.48 -27.52 22.55
CA ALA A 17 -22.24 -27.20 21.34
C ALA A 17 -21.76 -25.91 20.68
N HIS A 18 -21.87 -25.83 19.34
CA HIS A 18 -21.51 -24.65 18.57
C HIS A 18 -22.46 -23.47 18.87
N ALA A 19 -21.97 -22.24 18.76
CA ALA A 19 -22.75 -21.05 19.11
C ALA A 19 -23.99 -20.87 18.23
N ALA A 20 -23.91 -21.30 16.96
CA ALA A 20 -24.97 -21.16 15.96
C ALA A 20 -26.08 -22.22 16.04
N THR A 21 -26.02 -23.19 16.97
CA THR A 21 -27.10 -24.17 17.12
C THR A 21 -28.42 -23.48 17.41
N GLU A 22 -29.47 -23.87 16.68
CA GLU A 22 -30.80 -23.26 16.76
C GLU A 22 -31.42 -23.40 18.15
N ARG A 23 -32.07 -22.32 18.61
CA ARG A 23 -32.75 -22.26 19.91
C ARG A 23 -34.10 -21.57 19.76
N ASP A 24 -35.05 -21.97 20.58
CA ASP A 24 -36.32 -21.28 20.70
C ASP A 24 -36.18 -19.95 21.49
N LYS A 25 -37.27 -19.18 21.59
CA LYS A 25 -37.31 -17.90 22.32
C LYS A 25 -37.02 -18.04 23.83
N ASN A 26 -37.10 -19.25 24.37
CA ASN A 26 -36.79 -19.54 25.77
C ASN A 26 -35.35 -20.06 25.94
N GLY A 27 -34.54 -20.06 24.88
CA GLY A 27 -33.16 -20.53 24.88
C GLY A 27 -33.00 -22.05 24.82
N LYS A 28 -34.09 -22.79 24.56
CA LYS A 28 -34.06 -24.25 24.47
C LYS A 28 -33.67 -24.69 23.06
N ILE A 29 -32.73 -25.63 22.97
CA ILE A 29 -32.30 -26.19 21.69
C ILE A 29 -33.46 -26.94 21.03
N THR A 30 -33.69 -26.65 19.74
CA THR A 30 -34.83 -27.16 18.95
C THR A 30 -34.55 -28.52 18.32
N GLU A 31 -33.29 -28.79 17.98
CA GLU A 31 -32.85 -30.02 17.33
C GLU A 31 -32.85 -31.22 18.30
N LYS A 32 -33.15 -32.41 17.77
CA LYS A 32 -33.15 -33.66 18.56
C LYS A 32 -31.74 -34.23 18.77
N LEU A 33 -30.87 -34.06 17.78
CA LEU A 33 -29.47 -34.47 17.79
C LEU A 33 -28.67 -33.25 17.36
N VAL A 34 -27.73 -32.84 18.20
CA VAL A 34 -26.94 -31.62 18.02
C VAL A 34 -25.49 -32.04 17.80
N GLU A 35 -24.83 -31.43 16.81
CA GLU A 35 -23.39 -31.59 16.63
C GLU A 35 -22.63 -30.86 17.74
N VAL A 36 -21.77 -31.59 18.43
CA VAL A 36 -20.96 -31.09 19.55
C VAL A 36 -19.52 -31.51 19.39
N ARG A 37 -18.63 -30.76 20.04
CA ARG A 37 -17.21 -31.05 20.17
C ARG A 37 -16.96 -31.77 21.49
N LYS A 38 -16.20 -32.88 21.45
CA LYS A 38 -15.59 -33.50 22.63
C LYS A 38 -14.21 -34.03 22.29
N LYS A 39 -13.21 -33.70 23.10
CA LYS A 39 -11.79 -34.06 22.83
C LYS A 39 -11.28 -33.67 21.44
N GLY A 40 -11.81 -32.57 20.88
CA GLY A 40 -11.47 -32.11 19.53
C GLY A 40 -12.10 -32.92 18.39
N GLU A 41 -12.96 -33.89 18.68
CA GLU A 41 -13.69 -34.69 17.69
C GLU A 41 -15.19 -34.30 17.67
N PRO A 42 -15.85 -34.38 16.49
CA PRO A 42 -17.29 -34.14 16.35
C PRO A 42 -18.12 -35.35 16.80
N TYR A 43 -19.19 -35.10 17.56
CA TYR A 43 -20.17 -36.10 18.01
C TYR A 43 -21.60 -35.56 17.82
N PHE A 44 -22.58 -36.45 17.66
CA PHE A 44 -24.00 -36.09 17.76
C PHE A 44 -24.56 -36.56 19.10
N VAL A 45 -25.14 -35.64 19.86
CA VAL A 45 -25.70 -35.93 21.20
C VAL A 45 -27.11 -35.37 21.34
N GLU A 46 -27.88 -35.89 22.30
CA GLU A 46 -29.16 -35.27 22.65
C GLU A 46 -28.93 -33.94 23.39
N PRO A 47 -29.83 -32.93 23.29
CA PRO A 47 -29.69 -31.65 23.99
C PRO A 47 -29.48 -31.73 25.50
N LYS A 48 -29.83 -32.86 26.13
CA LYS A 48 -29.66 -33.09 27.57
C LYS A 48 -28.22 -33.41 27.97
N GLU A 49 -27.40 -33.87 27.03
CA GLU A 49 -26.00 -34.25 27.25
C GLU A 49 -25.04 -33.07 27.05
N ILE A 50 -25.54 -31.94 26.53
CA ILE A 50 -24.78 -30.72 26.29
C ILE A 50 -24.54 -30.03 27.64
N GLU A 51 -23.28 -29.81 27.97
CA GLU A 51 -22.87 -29.19 29.24
C GLU A 51 -22.47 -27.73 29.05
N PHE A 52 -21.82 -27.42 27.92
CA PHE A 52 -21.41 -26.07 27.57
C PHE A 52 -21.78 -25.73 26.13
N MET A 53 -21.72 -24.44 25.84
CA MET A 53 -21.98 -23.91 24.52
C MET A 53 -21.01 -22.78 24.26
N GLU A 54 -20.59 -22.66 23.01
CA GLU A 54 -19.71 -21.58 22.59
C GLU A 54 -20.37 -20.21 22.75
N VAL A 55 -19.56 -19.18 23.02
CA VAL A 55 -20.05 -17.84 23.35
C VAL A 55 -20.39 -17.05 22.09
N ALA A 56 -19.60 -17.23 21.03
CA ALA A 56 -19.77 -16.53 19.75
C ALA A 56 -19.28 -17.40 18.59
N THR A 57 -19.91 -17.30 17.43
CA THR A 57 -19.52 -18.04 16.22
C THR A 57 -18.15 -17.65 15.69
N GLY A 58 -17.72 -16.42 15.94
CA GLY A 58 -16.40 -15.91 15.56
C GLY A 58 -15.27 -16.26 16.54
N GLN A 59 -15.54 -16.91 17.68
CA GLN A 59 -14.57 -17.02 18.78
C GLN A 59 -13.29 -17.81 18.42
N ALA A 60 -13.38 -18.71 17.43
CA ALA A 60 -12.24 -19.50 16.96
C ALA A 60 -11.31 -18.71 16.02
N PHE A 61 -11.73 -17.54 15.55
CA PHE A 61 -11.05 -16.78 14.50
C PHE A 61 -10.43 -15.49 15.03
N SER A 62 -9.41 -14.99 14.32
CA SER A 62 -8.83 -13.68 14.60
C SER A 62 -9.78 -12.56 14.21
N VAL A 63 -9.66 -11.38 14.84
CA VAL A 63 -10.47 -10.18 14.52
C VAL A 63 -10.51 -9.87 13.02
N ALA A 64 -9.37 -10.00 12.32
CA ALA A 64 -9.30 -9.75 10.88
C ALA A 64 -10.10 -10.78 10.06
N THR A 65 -10.08 -12.04 10.48
CA THR A 65 -10.86 -13.11 9.84
C THR A 65 -12.35 -12.95 10.13
N THR A 66 -12.72 -12.54 11.34
CA THR A 66 -14.11 -12.30 11.73
C THR A 66 -14.73 -11.09 11.02
N MET A 67 -13.94 -10.19 10.43
CA MET A 67 -14.40 -9.07 9.58
C MET A 67 -14.74 -9.49 8.13
N ILE A 68 -14.60 -10.77 7.78
CA ILE A 68 -15.00 -11.32 6.47
C ILE A 68 -16.45 -11.81 6.60
N PRO A 69 -17.44 -11.19 5.91
CA PRO A 69 -18.81 -11.70 5.90
C PRO A 69 -18.86 -13.01 5.12
N PHE A 70 -19.87 -13.85 5.34
CA PHE A 70 -20.04 -15.13 4.62
C PHE A 70 -18.79 -16.01 4.62
N LEU A 71 -18.00 -15.98 5.71
CA LEU A 71 -16.73 -16.70 5.83
C LEU A 71 -16.89 -18.21 5.61
N GLU A 72 -18.04 -18.76 6.00
CA GLU A 72 -18.43 -20.15 5.81
C GLU A 72 -18.58 -20.56 4.34
N HIS A 73 -18.66 -19.59 3.42
CA HIS A 73 -18.75 -19.81 1.97
C HIS A 73 -17.41 -19.60 1.24
N ASP A 74 -16.31 -19.44 1.98
CA ASP A 74 -14.97 -19.25 1.45
C ASP A 74 -14.03 -20.40 1.81
N ASP A 75 -13.22 -20.82 0.84
CA ASP A 75 -12.08 -21.70 1.09
C ASP A 75 -11.10 -21.07 2.09
N ALA A 76 -10.63 -21.88 3.05
CA ALA A 76 -9.78 -21.40 4.14
C ALA A 76 -8.48 -20.72 3.66
N ASN A 77 -7.88 -21.17 2.55
CA ASN A 77 -6.68 -20.53 2.02
C ASN A 77 -6.99 -19.14 1.45
N ARG A 78 -8.19 -18.94 0.89
CA ARG A 78 -8.65 -17.64 0.41
C ARG A 78 -9.01 -16.71 1.56
N SER A 79 -9.67 -17.22 2.59
CA SER A 79 -9.96 -16.47 3.82
C SER A 79 -8.66 -16.00 4.49
N LEU A 80 -7.62 -16.85 4.55
CA LEU A 80 -6.29 -16.46 5.03
C LEU A 80 -5.71 -15.28 4.23
N MET A 81 -5.82 -15.32 2.90
CA MET A 81 -5.38 -14.23 2.05
C MET A 81 -6.18 -12.96 2.32
N GLY A 82 -7.50 -13.06 2.45
CA GLY A 82 -8.41 -11.96 2.81
C GLY A 82 -8.03 -11.27 4.12
N SER A 83 -7.86 -12.05 5.19
CA SER A 83 -7.45 -11.54 6.51
C SER A 83 -6.09 -10.83 6.47
N ASN A 84 -5.15 -11.32 5.66
CA ASN A 84 -3.85 -10.69 5.50
C ASN A 84 -3.90 -9.42 4.63
N MET A 85 -4.78 -9.39 3.62
CA MET A 85 -4.94 -8.21 2.76
C MET A 85 -5.58 -7.03 3.48
N GLN A 86 -6.48 -7.28 4.44
CA GLN A 86 -7.01 -6.22 5.31
C GLN A 86 -5.90 -5.48 6.08
N LYS A 87 -4.86 -6.19 6.54
CA LYS A 87 -3.70 -5.57 7.21
C LYS A 87 -2.83 -4.74 6.26
N GLN A 88 -2.95 -4.97 4.96
CA GLN A 88 -2.21 -4.28 3.90
C GLN A 88 -3.01 -3.11 3.30
N ALA A 89 -4.24 -2.91 3.75
CA ALA A 89 -5.13 -1.88 3.25
C ALA A 89 -4.61 -0.48 3.60
N THR A 90 -4.65 0.42 2.63
CA THR A 90 -4.22 1.81 2.81
C THR A 90 -5.45 2.67 3.11
N PRO A 91 -5.43 3.47 4.21
CA PRO A 91 -6.53 4.37 4.52
C PRO A 91 -6.83 5.32 3.36
N CYS A 92 -8.10 5.35 2.95
CA CYS A 92 -8.58 6.25 1.90
C CYS A 92 -8.95 7.61 2.50
N ILE A 93 -8.84 8.68 1.70
CA ILE A 93 -9.17 10.04 2.16
C ILE A 93 -10.66 10.19 2.48
N VAL A 94 -11.50 9.49 1.73
CA VAL A 94 -12.94 9.36 1.94
C VAL A 94 -13.20 7.91 2.37
N PRO A 95 -13.12 7.60 3.68
CA PRO A 95 -13.41 6.26 4.14
C PRO A 95 -14.92 6.00 4.12
N GLU A 96 -15.29 4.74 3.91
CA GLU A 96 -16.68 4.28 3.86
C GLU A 96 -16.80 3.02 4.71
N VAL A 97 -17.92 2.89 5.45
CA VAL A 97 -18.28 1.62 6.09
C VAL A 97 -18.73 0.62 5.02
N PRO A 98 -18.46 -0.68 5.18
CA PRO A 98 -19.00 -1.68 4.26
C PRO A 98 -20.53 -1.74 4.37
N TYR A 99 -21.24 -1.85 3.24
CA TYR A 99 -22.69 -2.12 3.25
C TYR A 99 -23.02 -3.45 3.93
N VAL A 100 -22.14 -4.44 3.81
CA VAL A 100 -22.22 -5.73 4.49
C VAL A 100 -21.08 -5.83 5.51
N ALA A 101 -21.36 -5.57 6.78
CA ALA A 101 -20.41 -5.70 7.88
C ALA A 101 -20.62 -7.04 8.62
N THR A 102 -19.74 -7.39 9.57
CA THR A 102 -19.95 -8.55 10.45
C THR A 102 -20.35 -8.18 11.87
N GLY A 103 -20.22 -6.89 12.22
CA GLY A 103 -20.54 -6.32 13.53
C GLY A 103 -19.33 -6.23 14.46
N ILE A 104 -18.20 -6.87 14.13
CA ILE A 104 -16.98 -6.78 14.93
C ILE A 104 -16.22 -5.47 14.67
N GLU A 105 -16.50 -4.78 13.55
CA GLU A 105 -15.80 -3.58 13.10
C GLU A 105 -15.86 -2.45 14.13
N ALA A 106 -16.98 -2.30 14.85
CA ALA A 106 -17.14 -1.29 15.90
C ALA A 106 -16.25 -1.58 17.11
N ASN A 107 -16.22 -2.83 17.57
CA ASN A 107 -15.39 -3.25 18.69
C ASN A 107 -13.90 -3.17 18.32
N ALA A 108 -13.55 -3.64 17.13
CA ALA A 108 -12.18 -3.61 16.62
C ALA A 108 -11.64 -2.17 16.48
N ALA A 109 -12.47 -1.23 16.03
CA ALA A 109 -12.08 0.17 15.95
C ALA A 109 -11.90 0.80 17.35
N ARG A 110 -12.79 0.51 18.30
CA ARG A 110 -12.68 1.00 19.69
C ARG A 110 -11.43 0.46 20.39
N ASP A 111 -11.20 -0.85 20.29
CA ASP A 111 -10.08 -1.53 20.96
C ASP A 111 -8.72 -1.20 20.32
N SER A 112 -8.72 -0.60 19.11
CA SER A 112 -7.50 -0.08 18.49
C SER A 112 -6.85 1.07 19.28
N GLY A 113 -7.61 1.75 20.16
CA GLY A 113 -7.14 2.90 20.92
C GLY A 113 -6.89 4.17 20.09
N ARG A 114 -7.31 4.20 18.82
CA ARG A 114 -7.09 5.33 17.92
C ARG A 114 -8.27 6.31 17.83
N LEU A 115 -9.47 5.86 18.17
CA LEU A 115 -10.67 6.70 18.24
C LEU A 115 -10.59 7.64 19.43
N VAL A 116 -11.18 8.84 19.29
CA VAL A 116 -11.39 9.73 20.43
C VAL A 116 -12.77 9.45 20.99
N ILE A 117 -12.84 8.99 22.23
CA ILE A 117 -14.09 8.63 22.92
C ILE A 117 -14.39 9.58 24.08
N ALA A 118 -15.67 9.80 24.33
CA ALA A 118 -16.13 10.62 25.45
C ALA A 118 -15.86 9.92 26.79
N GLU A 119 -15.15 10.59 27.69
CA GLU A 119 -14.82 10.08 29.02
C GLU A 119 -16.00 10.26 29.99
N GLU A 120 -16.76 11.34 29.81
CA GLU A 120 -17.92 11.70 30.64
C GLU A 120 -19.09 12.10 29.75
N ALA A 121 -20.31 11.96 30.27
CA ALA A 121 -21.51 12.47 29.61
C ALA A 121 -21.55 14.00 29.66
N GLY A 122 -21.91 14.64 28.54
CA GLY A 122 -21.93 16.09 28.42
C GLY A 122 -22.52 16.58 27.11
N THR A 123 -22.42 17.89 26.88
CA THR A 123 -22.84 18.55 25.64
C THR A 123 -21.62 19.15 24.94
N VAL A 124 -21.50 18.97 23.63
CA VAL A 124 -20.42 19.54 22.82
C VAL A 124 -20.62 21.06 22.74
N THR A 125 -19.70 21.82 23.31
CA THR A 125 -19.73 23.30 23.29
C THR A 125 -18.90 23.89 22.17
N TYR A 126 -17.86 23.18 21.74
CA TYR A 126 -16.96 23.60 20.67
C TYR A 126 -16.47 22.40 19.89
N ALA A 127 -16.37 22.52 18.56
CA ALA A 127 -15.79 21.50 17.70
C ALA A 127 -15.13 22.17 16.49
N ASP A 128 -13.84 21.89 16.28
CA ASP A 128 -13.11 22.21 15.06
C ASP A 128 -12.19 21.04 14.67
N ALA A 129 -11.46 21.16 13.56
CA ALA A 129 -10.58 20.11 13.09
C ALA A 129 -9.43 19.75 14.07
N ARG A 130 -9.08 20.62 15.02
CA ARG A 130 -7.95 20.43 15.95
C ARG A 130 -8.39 19.99 17.33
N LYS A 131 -9.58 20.37 17.77
CA LYS A 131 -10.08 20.04 19.09
C LYS A 131 -11.59 20.04 19.20
N VAL A 132 -12.09 19.28 20.17
CA VAL A 132 -13.48 19.24 20.59
C VAL A 132 -13.56 19.49 22.10
N ILE A 133 -14.51 20.31 22.54
CA ILE A 133 -14.74 20.60 23.96
C ILE A 133 -16.13 20.10 24.34
N VAL A 134 -16.18 19.26 25.36
CA VAL A 134 -17.42 18.71 25.93
C VAL A 134 -17.60 19.26 27.33
N LYS A 135 -18.77 19.85 27.60
CA LYS A 135 -19.16 20.37 28.90
C LYS A 135 -20.10 19.41 29.60
N ASN A 136 -19.71 18.95 30.79
CA ASN A 136 -20.56 18.07 31.58
C ASN A 136 -21.67 18.86 32.30
N ALA A 137 -22.63 18.14 32.90
CA ALA A 137 -23.74 18.75 33.64
C ALA A 137 -23.30 19.57 34.87
N LYS A 138 -22.08 19.35 35.37
CA LYS A 138 -21.47 20.09 36.49
C LYS A 138 -20.74 21.36 36.02
N GLY A 139 -20.76 21.66 34.72
CA GLY A 139 -20.11 22.83 34.12
C GLY A 139 -18.61 22.69 33.89
N LYS A 140 -18.01 21.51 34.14
CA LYS A 140 -16.60 21.23 33.85
C LYS A 140 -16.44 20.93 32.36
N GLU A 141 -15.47 21.58 31.74
CA GLU A 141 -15.14 21.42 30.33
C GLU A 141 -13.96 20.45 30.18
N ARG A 142 -14.08 19.52 29.24
CA ARG A 142 -13.04 18.57 28.85
C ARG A 142 -12.66 18.84 27.40
N GLU A 143 -11.39 19.16 27.18
CA GLU A 143 -10.83 19.38 25.84
C GLU A 143 -10.20 18.08 25.31
N TYR A 144 -10.56 17.72 24.09
CA TYR A 144 -10.03 16.62 23.32
C TYR A 144 -9.22 17.19 22.15
N THR A 145 -7.91 16.97 22.14
CA THR A 145 -7.03 17.40 21.03
C THR A 145 -6.94 16.32 19.97
N LEU A 146 -7.08 16.70 18.71
CA LEU A 146 -7.10 15.80 17.56
C LEU A 146 -5.76 15.78 16.83
N VAL A 147 -5.33 14.60 16.41
CA VAL A 147 -4.11 14.41 15.62
C VAL A 147 -4.38 14.77 14.15
N GLN A 148 -3.58 15.69 13.62
CA GLN A 148 -3.69 16.18 12.24
C GLN A 148 -2.54 15.65 11.38
N PHE A 149 -2.88 14.95 10.30
CA PHE A 149 -1.96 14.50 9.24
C PHE A 149 -0.61 13.92 9.73
N SER A 150 -0.63 13.11 10.79
CA SER A 150 0.60 12.49 11.31
C SER A 150 1.06 11.35 10.41
N ARG A 151 2.34 11.36 10.03
CA ARG A 151 2.94 10.25 9.28
C ARG A 151 2.97 8.97 10.12
N THR A 152 2.68 7.84 9.49
CA THR A 152 2.83 6.48 10.06
C THR A 152 4.13 5.81 9.58
N ASN A 153 4.49 4.67 10.16
CA ASN A 153 5.67 3.91 9.73
C ASN A 153 5.59 3.44 8.27
N ASP A 154 4.38 3.17 7.77
CA ASP A 154 4.14 2.75 6.37
C ASP A 154 4.04 3.94 5.40
N MET A 155 4.49 5.13 5.82
CA MET A 155 4.42 6.36 5.04
C MET A 155 2.99 6.79 4.66
N SER A 156 1.98 6.20 5.30
CA SER A 156 0.58 6.64 5.21
C SER A 156 0.30 7.73 6.24
N VAL A 157 -0.94 8.23 6.25
CA VAL A 157 -1.35 9.30 7.16
C VAL A 157 -2.37 8.83 8.19
N PHE A 158 -2.06 9.12 9.45
CA PHE A 158 -3.00 9.07 10.55
C PHE A 158 -3.60 10.46 10.78
N HIS A 159 -4.92 10.56 10.66
CA HIS A 159 -5.65 11.81 10.82
C HIS A 159 -6.96 11.54 11.55
N GLN A 160 -7.27 12.36 12.55
CA GLN A 160 -8.54 12.33 13.26
C GLN A 160 -9.48 13.40 12.73
N ARG A 161 -10.73 13.00 12.47
CA ARG A 161 -11.82 13.84 11.97
C ARG A 161 -12.93 13.87 12.99
N VAL A 162 -13.45 15.06 13.30
CA VAL A 162 -14.59 15.21 14.21
C VAL A 162 -15.82 14.49 13.65
N SER A 163 -16.49 13.71 14.50
CA SER A 163 -17.73 12.99 14.15
C SER A 163 -18.98 13.64 14.80
N VAL A 164 -18.79 14.51 15.80
CA VAL A 164 -19.87 15.20 16.53
C VAL A 164 -20.08 16.65 16.08
N LYS A 165 -21.28 17.20 16.31
CA LYS A 165 -21.63 18.59 16.04
C LYS A 165 -21.78 19.38 17.34
N ILE A 166 -21.65 20.71 17.24
CA ILE A 166 -21.89 21.61 18.37
C ILE A 166 -23.36 21.47 18.81
N GLY A 167 -23.59 21.27 20.10
CA GLY A 167 -24.91 21.05 20.69
C GLY A 167 -25.26 19.57 20.89
N ASP A 168 -24.49 18.63 20.33
CA ASP A 168 -24.75 17.21 20.52
C ASP A 168 -24.55 16.78 21.99
N LYS A 169 -25.45 15.92 22.47
CA LYS A 169 -25.35 15.31 23.81
C LYS A 169 -24.66 13.97 23.69
N VAL A 170 -23.47 13.86 24.26
CA VAL A 170 -22.66 12.63 24.27
C VAL A 170 -22.75 11.93 25.61
N LYS A 171 -22.75 10.59 25.59
CA LYS A 171 -22.60 9.71 26.74
C LYS A 171 -21.16 9.26 26.86
N ARG A 172 -20.79 8.74 28.04
CA ARG A 172 -19.49 8.08 28.22
C ARG A 172 -19.38 6.90 27.25
N GLY A 173 -18.30 6.87 26.47
CA GLY A 173 -18.02 5.85 25.46
C GLY A 173 -18.49 6.19 24.05
N ASP A 174 -19.19 7.30 23.85
CA ASP A 174 -19.56 7.76 22.49
C ASP A 174 -18.33 8.26 21.73
N VAL A 175 -18.34 8.08 20.41
CA VAL A 175 -17.24 8.50 19.54
C VAL A 175 -17.33 10.00 19.29
N ILE A 176 -16.25 10.71 19.61
CA ILE A 176 -16.09 12.15 19.40
C ILE A 176 -15.43 12.42 18.03
N ALA A 177 -14.41 11.63 17.70
CA ALA A 177 -13.68 11.76 16.45
C ALA A 177 -13.23 10.40 15.91
N ASP A 178 -13.51 10.19 14.64
CA ASP A 178 -13.05 9.08 13.82
C ASP A 178 -11.64 9.30 13.29
N THR A 179 -11.06 8.26 12.70
CA THR A 179 -9.71 8.24 12.16
C THR A 179 -9.73 8.05 10.64
N SER A 180 -8.58 8.16 9.98
CA SER A 180 -8.46 7.86 8.55
C SER A 180 -8.92 6.45 8.16
N SER A 181 -8.96 5.51 9.12
CA SER A 181 -9.41 4.12 8.95
C SER A 181 -10.71 3.80 9.69
N SER A 182 -11.53 4.80 10.04
CA SER A 182 -12.82 4.57 10.68
C SER A 182 -13.89 5.60 10.26
N VAL A 183 -15.15 5.16 10.36
CA VAL A 183 -16.35 5.97 10.16
C VAL A 183 -17.39 5.52 11.17
N ASP A 184 -18.02 6.46 11.88
CA ASP A 184 -19.02 6.22 12.92
C ASP A 184 -18.56 5.20 13.98
N GLY A 185 -17.26 5.21 14.29
CA GLY A 185 -16.66 4.28 15.24
C GLY A 185 -16.50 2.85 14.73
N GLN A 186 -16.67 2.58 13.44
CA GLN A 186 -16.43 1.30 12.79
C GLN A 186 -15.16 1.34 11.95
N ILE A 187 -14.47 0.20 11.80
CA ILE A 187 -13.34 0.09 10.87
C ILE A 187 -13.81 0.34 9.43
N ALA A 188 -13.11 1.25 8.75
CA ALA A 188 -13.37 1.63 7.35
C ALA A 188 -12.03 1.70 6.59
N ILE A 189 -11.60 0.57 6.04
CA ILE A 189 -10.30 0.39 5.37
C ILE A 189 -10.41 0.17 3.86
N GLY A 190 -11.63 0.16 3.33
CA GLY A 190 -11.96 0.05 1.92
C GLY A 190 -13.10 0.99 1.55
N GLN A 191 -13.66 0.78 0.36
CA GLN A 191 -14.82 1.51 -0.14
C GLN A 191 -15.76 0.56 -0.89
N ASN A 192 -17.05 0.87 -0.87
CA ASN A 192 -18.03 0.11 -1.63
C ASN A 192 -17.91 0.51 -3.11
N ALA A 193 -17.95 -0.48 -3.99
CA ALA A 193 -17.94 -0.27 -5.43
C ALA A 193 -18.97 -1.18 -6.09
N ARG A 194 -19.64 -0.66 -7.13
CA ARG A 194 -20.57 -1.46 -7.92
C ARG A 194 -19.78 -2.33 -8.90
N ILE A 195 -19.91 -3.64 -8.76
CA ILE A 195 -19.14 -4.63 -9.49
C ILE A 195 -20.02 -5.35 -10.50
N ALA A 196 -19.47 -5.65 -11.68
CA ALA A 196 -20.03 -6.61 -12.61
C ALA A 196 -19.07 -7.79 -12.85
N PHE A 197 -19.58 -9.01 -12.74
CA PHE A 197 -18.83 -10.22 -13.10
C PHE A 197 -19.04 -10.58 -14.58
N MET A 198 -18.16 -10.08 -15.44
CA MET A 198 -18.18 -10.34 -16.89
C MET A 198 -16.78 -10.27 -17.49
N SER A 199 -16.59 -10.80 -18.69
CA SER A 199 -15.32 -10.62 -19.42
C SER A 199 -15.35 -9.32 -20.23
N TRP A 200 -14.23 -8.59 -20.23
CA TRP A 200 -14.12 -7.32 -20.95
C TRP A 200 -12.94 -7.33 -21.92
N ALA A 201 -13.13 -7.88 -23.13
CA ALA A 201 -12.16 -7.87 -24.22
C ALA A 201 -10.71 -8.24 -23.83
N GLY A 202 -10.54 -9.16 -22.86
CA GLY A 202 -9.23 -9.58 -22.32
C GLY A 202 -8.57 -8.58 -21.36
N ALA A 203 -9.14 -7.40 -21.13
CA ALA A 203 -8.61 -6.42 -20.19
C ALA A 203 -8.66 -6.93 -18.74
N ASN A 204 -9.60 -7.82 -18.41
CA ASN A 204 -9.68 -8.49 -17.11
C ASN A 204 -9.26 -9.98 -17.18
N TYR A 205 -8.30 -10.32 -18.03
CA TYR A 205 -7.72 -11.67 -18.10
C TYR A 205 -7.04 -12.06 -16.77
N GLU A 206 -7.21 -13.31 -16.35
CA GLU A 206 -6.74 -13.86 -15.06
C GLU A 206 -7.23 -13.03 -13.85
N ASP A 207 -6.36 -12.22 -13.27
CA ASP A 207 -6.62 -11.40 -12.08
C ASP A 207 -6.59 -9.91 -12.39
N ALA A 208 -6.61 -9.53 -13.67
CA ALA A 208 -6.66 -8.13 -14.05
C ALA A 208 -8.03 -7.52 -13.71
N ILE A 209 -8.01 -6.28 -13.25
CA ILE A 209 -9.20 -5.52 -12.88
C ILE A 209 -9.34 -4.34 -13.82
N VAL A 210 -10.57 -4.11 -14.30
CA VAL A 210 -10.92 -2.89 -15.03
C VAL A 210 -11.72 -2.00 -14.11
N ILE A 211 -11.37 -0.72 -14.05
CA ILE A 211 -12.07 0.26 -13.22
C ILE A 211 -12.60 1.43 -14.06
N SER A 212 -13.67 2.06 -13.58
CA SER A 212 -14.20 3.29 -14.15
C SER A 212 -13.37 4.50 -13.72
N GLU A 213 -13.16 5.45 -14.63
CA GLU A 213 -12.61 6.77 -14.35
C GLU A 213 -13.45 7.53 -13.31
N ARG A 214 -14.75 7.21 -13.19
CA ARG A 214 -15.65 7.78 -12.16
C ARG A 214 -15.09 7.61 -10.75
N LEU A 215 -14.44 6.48 -10.46
CA LEU A 215 -13.80 6.24 -9.17
C LEU A 215 -12.68 7.25 -8.91
N VAL A 216 -11.89 7.58 -9.93
CA VAL A 216 -10.83 8.60 -9.84
C VAL A 216 -11.43 10.00 -9.66
N LYS A 217 -12.47 10.35 -10.44
CA LYS A 217 -13.18 11.65 -10.36
C LYS A 217 -13.75 11.89 -8.96
N ASN A 218 -14.34 10.86 -8.37
CA ASN A 218 -14.94 10.91 -7.02
C ASN A 218 -13.93 10.71 -5.90
N SER A 219 -12.63 10.66 -6.21
CA SER A 219 -11.55 10.40 -5.24
C SER A 219 -11.73 9.11 -4.43
N LYS A 220 -12.41 8.10 -5.00
CA LYS A 220 -12.43 6.74 -4.45
C LYS A 220 -11.05 6.12 -4.63
N PHE A 221 -10.65 5.38 -3.61
CA PHE A 221 -9.35 4.74 -3.46
C PHE A 221 -8.19 5.75 -3.52
N THR A 222 -8.41 7.02 -3.19
CA THR A 222 -7.34 8.00 -3.06
C THR A 222 -6.74 7.95 -1.66
N SER A 223 -5.41 7.92 -1.56
CA SER A 223 -4.68 7.90 -0.29
C SER A 223 -3.66 9.05 -0.21
N ILE A 224 -3.28 9.45 1.01
CA ILE A 224 -2.19 10.39 1.24
C ILE A 224 -0.96 9.61 1.68
N HIS A 225 0.15 9.84 0.98
CA HIS A 225 1.46 9.33 1.37
C HIS A 225 2.35 10.47 1.80
N VAL A 226 3.08 10.31 2.89
CA VAL A 226 4.03 11.28 3.42
C VAL A 226 5.38 10.60 3.54
N GLU A 227 6.33 11.06 2.72
CA GLU A 227 7.71 10.64 2.79
C GLU A 227 8.56 11.66 3.52
N GLU A 228 9.58 11.19 4.22
CA GLU A 228 10.53 12.04 4.92
C GLU A 228 11.91 11.92 4.27
N PHE A 229 12.47 13.07 3.90
CA PHE A 229 13.82 13.20 3.38
C PHE A 229 14.70 13.87 4.41
N VAL A 230 15.90 13.32 4.64
CA VAL A 230 16.81 13.81 5.67
C VAL A 230 18.10 14.30 5.02
N ALA A 231 18.44 15.57 5.26
CA ALA A 231 19.74 16.14 4.92
C ALA A 231 20.61 16.24 6.19
N TYR A 232 21.84 15.76 6.08
CA TYR A 232 22.86 15.90 7.12
C TYR A 232 23.87 16.94 6.70
N VAL A 233 24.11 17.91 7.57
CA VAL A 233 25.16 18.92 7.45
C VAL A 233 26.29 18.51 8.37
N ARG A 234 27.45 18.19 7.79
CA ARG A 234 28.57 17.59 8.52
C ARG A 234 29.73 18.54 8.68
N ASP A 235 30.45 18.37 9.78
CA ASP A 235 31.78 18.92 9.93
C ASP A 235 32.79 17.97 9.28
N THR A 236 33.50 18.46 8.26
CA THR A 236 34.48 17.66 7.53
C THR A 236 35.88 18.17 7.82
N LYS A 237 36.90 17.34 7.57
CA LYS A 237 38.30 17.74 7.74
C LYS A 237 38.71 18.96 6.88
N LEU A 238 37.98 19.21 5.79
CA LEU A 238 38.23 20.31 4.86
C LEU A 238 37.43 21.57 5.21
N GLY A 239 36.60 21.52 6.25
CA GLY A 239 35.69 22.57 6.68
C GLY A 239 34.27 22.06 6.85
N ALA A 240 33.45 22.85 7.55
CA ALA A 240 32.04 22.55 7.75
C ALA A 240 31.26 22.66 6.43
N GLU A 241 30.34 21.72 6.21
CA GLU A 241 29.31 21.89 5.19
C GLU A 241 28.36 23.02 5.59
N VAL A 242 27.89 23.79 4.60
CA VAL A 242 27.00 24.93 4.83
C VAL A 242 25.73 24.75 4.01
N THR A 243 24.59 25.08 4.61
CA THR A 243 23.32 25.19 3.89
C THR A 243 23.17 26.59 3.33
N THR A 244 22.89 26.71 2.02
CA THR A 244 22.81 28.01 1.33
C THR A 244 21.98 27.90 0.06
N TYR A 245 21.37 29.02 -0.34
CA TYR A 245 20.73 29.16 -1.65
C TYR A 245 21.71 29.51 -2.78
N ASP A 246 22.94 29.98 -2.48
CA ASP A 246 23.99 30.21 -3.49
C ASP A 246 24.71 28.90 -3.83
N ILE A 247 24.08 28.10 -4.69
CA ILE A 247 24.59 26.80 -5.11
C ILE A 247 25.33 26.95 -6.44
N PRO A 248 26.60 26.51 -6.56
CA PRO A 248 27.37 26.63 -7.80
C PRO A 248 26.72 25.85 -8.94
N ASN A 249 26.73 26.42 -10.16
CA ASN A 249 26.27 25.78 -11.39
C ASN A 249 24.77 25.38 -11.39
N VAL A 250 23.94 26.03 -10.58
CA VAL A 250 22.50 25.83 -10.54
C VAL A 250 21.79 27.09 -11.04
N SER A 251 20.77 26.92 -11.89
CA SER A 251 19.97 28.03 -12.42
C SER A 251 19.01 28.59 -11.37
N GLU A 252 18.71 29.90 -11.44
CA GLU A 252 17.77 30.57 -10.53
C GLU A 252 16.38 29.91 -10.47
N ALA A 253 15.92 29.38 -11.61
CA ALA A 253 14.64 28.66 -11.69
C ALA A 253 14.57 27.45 -10.73
N LYS A 254 15.70 26.78 -10.46
CA LYS A 254 15.78 25.66 -9.49
C LYS A 254 15.92 26.13 -8.04
N LEU A 255 16.27 27.39 -7.81
CA LEU A 255 16.44 27.98 -6.48
C LEU A 255 15.16 28.65 -5.97
N ARG A 256 14.17 28.92 -6.84
CA ARG A 256 12.92 29.65 -6.53
C ARG A 256 12.11 29.13 -5.33
N ASN A 257 12.30 27.87 -4.95
CA ASN A 257 11.55 27.22 -3.87
C ASN A 257 12.34 27.16 -2.55
N LEU A 258 13.61 27.60 -2.55
CA LEU A 258 14.46 27.66 -1.37
C LEU A 258 14.29 29.00 -0.65
N ASP A 259 14.42 28.98 0.67
CA ASP A 259 14.52 30.15 1.51
C ASP A 259 15.97 30.67 1.58
N GLU A 260 16.19 31.71 2.41
CA GLU A 260 17.50 32.34 2.61
C GLU A 260 18.55 31.40 3.24
N GLU A 261 18.14 30.32 3.93
CA GLU A 261 19.05 29.29 4.44
C GLU A 261 19.33 28.18 3.41
N GLY A 262 18.69 28.24 2.23
CA GLY A 262 18.76 27.20 1.22
C GLY A 262 17.85 26.01 1.50
N ILE A 263 16.82 26.14 2.33
CA ILE A 263 15.88 25.06 2.67
C ILE A 263 14.57 25.28 1.92
N VAL A 264 13.96 24.21 1.44
CA VAL A 264 12.69 24.30 0.73
C VAL A 264 11.56 24.86 1.60
N ARG A 265 10.78 25.81 1.07
CA ARG A 265 9.64 26.39 1.79
C ARG A 265 8.48 25.41 1.93
N ILE A 266 7.78 25.47 3.07
CA ILE A 266 6.54 24.73 3.30
C ILE A 266 5.49 25.19 2.28
N GLY A 267 4.77 24.23 1.70
CA GLY A 267 3.77 24.47 0.68
C GLY A 267 4.31 24.54 -0.75
N ALA A 268 5.61 24.43 -0.99
CA ALA A 268 6.17 24.30 -2.33
C ALA A 268 5.80 22.96 -2.97
N GLU A 269 5.44 23.00 -4.26
CA GLU A 269 5.34 21.81 -5.10
C GLU A 269 6.74 21.46 -5.63
N ILE A 270 7.14 20.20 -5.43
CA ILE A 270 8.47 19.69 -5.74
C ILE A 270 8.33 18.49 -6.67
N ARG A 271 9.18 18.46 -7.70
CA ARG A 271 9.26 17.37 -8.67
C ARG A 271 10.66 16.75 -8.66
N ALA A 272 10.81 15.61 -9.32
CA ALA A 272 12.09 14.93 -9.46
C ALA A 272 13.21 15.89 -9.92
N GLY A 273 14.33 15.90 -9.19
CA GLY A 273 15.50 16.73 -9.47
C GLY A 273 15.50 18.14 -8.87
N ASP A 274 14.37 18.61 -8.33
CA ASP A 274 14.29 19.86 -7.56
C ASP A 274 15.09 19.75 -6.26
N ILE A 275 15.58 20.89 -5.77
CA ILE A 275 16.41 20.96 -4.57
C ILE A 275 15.51 21.06 -3.34
N LEU A 276 15.73 20.17 -2.38
CA LEU A 276 15.06 20.16 -1.07
C LEU A 276 15.88 20.91 -0.02
N VAL A 277 17.20 20.68 -0.02
CA VAL A 277 18.16 21.42 0.83
C VAL A 277 19.39 21.73 -0.01
N GLY A 278 19.60 23.02 -0.26
CA GLY A 278 20.83 23.58 -0.79
C GLY A 278 21.97 23.35 0.18
N LYS A 279 22.95 22.54 -0.22
CA LYS A 279 24.11 22.20 0.61
C LYS A 279 25.38 22.29 -0.21
N VAL A 280 26.38 22.95 0.36
CA VAL A 280 27.71 23.07 -0.25
C VAL A 280 28.77 22.49 0.67
N THR A 281 29.66 21.69 0.08
CA THR A 281 30.81 21.09 0.78
C THR A 281 32.10 21.76 0.29
N PRO A 282 32.99 22.21 1.19
CA PRO A 282 34.32 22.69 0.81
C PRO A 282 35.09 21.63 0.00
N LYS A 283 35.68 22.03 -1.11
CA LYS A 283 36.57 21.18 -1.89
C LYS A 283 37.98 21.28 -1.33
N GLY A 284 38.67 20.15 -1.23
CA GLY A 284 40.12 20.16 -1.05
C GLY A 284 40.79 20.70 -2.31
N GLU A 285 42.03 21.16 -2.19
CA GLU A 285 42.88 21.51 -3.34
C GLU A 285 43.06 20.28 -4.23
N THR A 286 42.20 20.17 -5.24
CA THR A 286 42.36 19.22 -6.33
C THR A 286 43.13 19.94 -7.41
N GLN A 287 44.29 19.39 -7.79
CA GLN A 287 45.00 19.90 -8.96
C GLN A 287 44.07 19.75 -10.16
N LEU A 288 43.56 20.87 -10.67
CA LEU A 288 42.77 20.90 -11.89
C LEU A 288 43.56 20.25 -13.01
N THR A 289 42.89 19.41 -13.78
CA THR A 289 43.47 18.86 -15.00
C THR A 289 43.84 20.00 -15.97
N PRO A 290 44.87 19.85 -16.82
CA PRO A 290 45.22 20.86 -17.82
C PRO A 290 44.02 21.32 -18.66
N GLU A 291 43.11 20.40 -18.98
CA GLU A 291 41.87 20.62 -19.72
C GLU A 291 40.89 21.53 -18.95
N GLU A 292 40.66 21.26 -17.66
CA GLU A 292 39.82 22.10 -16.80
C GLU A 292 40.42 23.49 -16.58
N ARG A 293 41.75 23.58 -16.45
CA ARG A 293 42.47 24.87 -16.35
C ARG A 293 42.29 25.71 -17.60
N LEU A 294 42.40 25.09 -18.78
CA LEU A 294 42.19 25.77 -20.05
C LEU A 294 40.75 26.25 -20.20
N LEU A 295 39.76 25.38 -19.94
CA LEU A 295 38.34 25.74 -19.99
C LEU A 295 38.04 26.94 -19.10
N ARG A 296 38.52 26.95 -17.85
CA ARG A 296 38.31 28.09 -16.94
C ARG A 296 38.99 29.36 -17.40
N SER A 297 40.18 29.24 -18.01
CA SER A 297 40.91 30.40 -18.55
C SER A 297 40.17 31.01 -19.74
N ILE A 298 39.46 30.21 -20.53
CA ILE A 298 38.63 30.66 -21.66
C ILE A 298 37.35 31.33 -21.18
N PHE A 299 36.64 30.73 -20.21
CA PHE A 299 35.34 31.23 -19.75
C PHE A 299 35.43 32.28 -18.62
N GLY A 300 36.63 32.58 -18.11
CA GLY A 300 36.82 33.55 -17.03
C GLY A 300 36.18 33.14 -15.69
N GLU A 301 35.78 31.88 -15.55
CA GLU A 301 35.16 31.35 -14.33
C GLU A 301 36.21 31.19 -13.24
N LYS A 302 36.11 32.01 -12.18
CA LYS A 302 36.89 31.82 -10.95
C LYS A 302 36.52 30.47 -10.32
N ALA A 303 37.51 29.77 -9.78
CA ALA A 303 37.27 28.55 -9.02
C ALA A 303 36.34 28.86 -7.83
N LYS A 304 35.11 28.32 -7.84
CA LYS A 304 34.32 28.24 -6.60
C LYS A 304 34.91 27.09 -5.77
N ASP A 305 35.36 27.41 -4.55
CA ASP A 305 36.01 26.49 -3.60
C ASP A 305 35.05 25.45 -2.99
N VAL A 306 33.81 25.41 -3.46
CA VAL A 306 32.75 24.57 -2.93
C VAL A 306 32.14 23.67 -4.01
N LYS A 307 31.59 22.53 -3.57
CA LYS A 307 30.86 21.56 -4.40
C LYS A 307 29.40 21.55 -3.99
N ASP A 308 28.49 21.49 -4.97
CA ASP A 308 27.09 21.17 -4.72
C ASP A 308 26.96 19.73 -4.20
N THR A 309 26.46 19.58 -2.98
CA THR A 309 26.09 18.31 -2.33
C THR A 309 24.66 18.36 -1.80
N SER A 310 23.83 19.18 -2.45
CA SER A 310 22.44 19.43 -2.09
C SER A 310 21.60 18.17 -2.12
N LEU A 311 20.66 18.10 -1.18
CA LEU A 311 19.61 17.08 -1.19
C LEU A 311 18.59 17.43 -2.29
N ARG A 312 18.34 16.49 -3.18
CA ARG A 312 17.41 16.64 -4.31
C ARG A 312 16.30 15.60 -4.23
N MET A 313 15.13 15.92 -4.76
CA MET A 313 14.04 14.97 -4.91
C MET A 313 14.45 13.83 -5.85
N GLU A 314 14.24 12.60 -5.39
CA GLU A 314 14.57 11.38 -6.14
C GLU A 314 13.75 11.26 -7.44
N ALA A 315 14.28 10.51 -8.40
CA ALA A 315 13.58 10.26 -9.66
C ALA A 315 12.26 9.51 -9.42
N GLY A 316 11.20 9.94 -10.10
CA GLY A 316 9.86 9.33 -9.98
C GLY A 316 9.05 9.78 -8.78
N LYS A 317 9.62 10.59 -7.86
CA LYS A 317 8.89 11.15 -6.72
C LYS A 317 8.47 12.60 -6.97
N ARG A 318 7.35 12.97 -6.37
CA ARG A 318 6.78 14.31 -6.41
C ARG A 318 5.86 14.53 -5.22
N GLY A 319 5.59 15.79 -4.91
CA GLY A 319 4.60 16.12 -3.90
C GLY A 319 4.72 17.57 -3.44
N ARG A 320 4.07 17.84 -2.32
CA ARG A 320 4.07 19.15 -1.68
C ARG A 320 4.76 19.06 -0.33
N VAL A 321 5.64 20.01 -0.04
CA VAL A 321 6.29 20.08 1.27
C VAL A 321 5.25 20.45 2.32
N VAL A 322 5.09 19.60 3.34
CA VAL A 322 4.10 19.80 4.43
C VAL A 322 4.76 20.12 5.76
N GLY A 323 6.01 19.71 5.96
CA GLY A 323 6.73 19.94 7.20
C GLY A 323 8.23 20.04 6.98
N VAL A 324 8.87 20.91 7.75
CA VAL A 324 10.33 21.03 7.84
C VAL A 324 10.69 21.07 9.31
N ARG A 325 11.57 20.16 9.75
CA ARG A 325 12.11 20.14 11.12
C ARG A 325 13.63 20.24 11.06
N ILE A 326 14.19 21.19 11.78
CA ILE A 326 15.63 21.44 11.80
C ILE A 326 16.12 21.17 13.22
N PHE A 327 17.04 20.21 13.33
CA PHE A 327 17.77 19.93 14.57
C PHE A 327 19.18 20.45 14.43
N SER A 328 19.69 21.15 15.44
CA SER A 328 21.04 21.72 15.40
C SER A 328 21.74 21.58 16.75
N ARG A 329 23.06 21.40 16.72
CA ARG A 329 23.86 21.40 17.96
C ARG A 329 23.76 22.72 18.71
N GLU A 330 23.62 23.82 17.98
CA GLU A 330 23.48 25.17 18.54
C GLU A 330 22.20 25.31 19.37
N ASN A 331 21.12 24.65 18.94
CA ASN A 331 19.84 24.60 19.67
C ASN A 331 19.86 23.63 20.88
N GLY A 332 20.99 22.97 21.15
CA GLY A 332 21.12 21.99 22.22
C GLY A 332 20.62 20.58 21.87
N ASP A 333 20.34 20.30 20.60
CA ASP A 333 19.89 18.98 20.16
C ASP A 333 21.04 17.95 20.20
N GLN A 334 20.74 16.73 20.65
CA GLN A 334 21.69 15.62 20.63
C GLN A 334 21.84 15.06 19.21
N LEU A 335 22.96 15.36 18.56
CA LEU A 335 23.31 14.85 17.23
C LEU A 335 24.55 13.96 17.28
N GLU A 336 24.62 12.99 16.36
CA GLU A 336 25.80 12.13 16.17
C GLU A 336 27.07 12.95 15.94
N SER A 337 28.22 12.39 16.34
CA SER A 337 29.52 13.04 16.19
C SER A 337 29.79 13.47 14.74
N GLY A 338 30.22 14.72 14.55
CA GLY A 338 30.48 15.30 13.23
C GLY A 338 29.24 15.76 12.46
N ILE A 339 28.02 15.66 13.00
CA ILE A 339 26.81 16.26 12.41
C ILE A 339 26.50 17.58 13.13
N ILE A 340 26.46 18.68 12.39
CA ILE A 340 26.19 20.04 12.90
C ILE A 340 24.69 20.32 12.91
N LYS A 341 24.03 20.05 11.77
CA LYS A 341 22.60 20.31 11.54
C LYS A 341 21.99 19.09 10.83
N ARG A 342 20.77 18.70 11.22
CA ARG A 342 19.98 17.63 10.61
C ARG A 342 18.62 18.21 10.22
N ILE A 343 18.31 18.17 8.94
CA ILE A 343 17.09 18.79 8.38
C ILE A 343 16.20 17.67 7.86
N HIS A 344 15.00 17.57 8.43
CA HIS A 344 13.95 16.65 8.01
C HIS A 344 12.92 17.41 7.19
N ILE A 345 12.59 16.90 6.01
CA ILE A 345 11.59 17.47 5.11
C ILE A 345 10.54 16.42 4.85
N GLU A 346 9.31 16.72 5.21
CA GLU A 346 8.15 15.88 4.94
C GLU A 346 7.47 16.36 3.66
N VAL A 347 7.32 15.46 2.71
CA VAL A 347 6.67 15.70 1.42
C VAL A 347 5.44 14.80 1.32
N ALA A 348 4.28 15.43 1.21
CA ALA A 348 3.01 14.73 1.04
C ALA A 348 2.64 14.62 -0.44
N GLN A 349 2.10 13.48 -0.82
CA GLN A 349 1.57 13.19 -2.14
C GLN A 349 0.15 12.62 -2.00
N LEU A 350 -0.79 13.20 -2.74
CA LEU A 350 -2.08 12.57 -3.00
C LEU A 350 -1.89 11.52 -4.10
N ARG A 351 -2.24 10.27 -3.79
CA ARG A 351 -2.13 9.14 -4.71
C ARG A 351 -3.52 8.63 -5.05
N ASN A 352 -4.02 9.09 -6.19
CA ASN A 352 -5.20 8.52 -6.82
C ASN A 352 -4.90 7.10 -7.31
N ILE A 353 -5.96 6.32 -7.51
CA ILE A 353 -5.84 4.98 -8.07
C ILE A 353 -5.38 5.04 -9.53
N SER A 354 -4.47 4.14 -9.92
CA SER A 354 -3.84 4.13 -11.24
C SER A 354 -3.61 2.72 -11.78
N VAL A 355 -3.38 2.62 -13.09
CA VAL A 355 -3.03 1.34 -13.74
C VAL A 355 -1.76 0.78 -13.11
N GLY A 356 -1.80 -0.49 -12.70
CA GLY A 356 -0.72 -1.18 -11.99
C GLY A 356 -0.90 -1.23 -10.47
N ASP A 357 -1.81 -0.43 -9.89
CA ASP A 357 -2.15 -0.54 -8.48
C ASP A 357 -2.99 -1.78 -8.20
N LYS A 358 -3.00 -2.19 -6.92
CA LYS A 358 -3.58 -3.47 -6.49
C LYS A 358 -4.80 -3.27 -5.62
N LEU A 359 -5.91 -3.86 -6.04
CA LEU A 359 -7.15 -3.93 -5.28
C LEU A 359 -7.41 -5.36 -4.80
N ALA A 360 -8.17 -5.49 -3.72
CA ALA A 360 -8.58 -6.77 -3.19
C ALA A 360 -9.94 -6.67 -2.49
N GLY A 361 -10.73 -7.74 -2.52
CA GLY A 361 -11.88 -7.89 -1.63
C GLY A 361 -11.49 -8.62 -0.35
N ARG A 362 -12.43 -8.71 0.59
CA ARG A 362 -12.23 -9.41 1.87
C ARG A 362 -12.20 -10.94 1.73
N HIS A 363 -12.74 -11.46 0.62
CA HIS A 363 -12.84 -12.88 0.30
C HIS A 363 -11.59 -13.48 -0.38
N GLY A 364 -10.45 -12.79 -0.32
CA GLY A 364 -9.18 -13.28 -0.89
C GLY A 364 -9.05 -13.15 -2.42
N ASN A 365 -10.00 -12.47 -3.08
CA ASN A 365 -9.85 -12.01 -4.46
C ASN A 365 -8.90 -10.81 -4.50
N LYS A 366 -7.96 -10.81 -5.45
CA LYS A 366 -6.92 -9.80 -5.58
C LYS A 366 -6.60 -9.61 -7.04
N GLY A 367 -6.44 -8.36 -7.45
CA GLY A 367 -6.12 -8.06 -8.83
C GLY A 367 -5.36 -6.77 -9.01
N VAL A 368 -4.70 -6.68 -10.16
CA VAL A 368 -3.97 -5.49 -10.59
C VAL A 368 -4.83 -4.76 -11.61
N ILE A 369 -4.92 -3.45 -11.48
CA ILE A 369 -5.69 -2.63 -12.42
C ILE A 369 -4.95 -2.63 -13.75
N SER A 370 -5.58 -3.18 -14.79
CA SER A 370 -5.04 -3.22 -16.14
C SER A 370 -5.44 -2.01 -16.95
N ARG A 371 -6.65 -1.48 -16.70
CA ARG A 371 -7.21 -0.36 -17.45
C ARG A 371 -8.15 0.47 -16.60
N VAL A 372 -8.06 1.78 -16.78
CA VAL A 372 -9.08 2.73 -16.36
C VAL A 372 -9.88 3.11 -17.60
N LEU A 373 -11.16 2.81 -17.62
CA LEU A 373 -12.04 3.15 -18.74
C LEU A 373 -12.74 4.49 -18.48
N PRO A 374 -12.97 5.30 -19.54
CA PRO A 374 -13.91 6.40 -19.46
C PRO A 374 -15.29 5.92 -18.97
N GLU A 375 -16.04 6.78 -18.31
CA GLU A 375 -17.33 6.43 -17.73
C GLU A 375 -18.35 6.04 -18.81
N GLU A 376 -18.28 6.70 -19.96
CA GLU A 376 -19.09 6.43 -21.15
C GLU A 376 -18.82 5.07 -21.79
N ASP A 377 -17.64 4.49 -21.60
CA ASP A 377 -17.28 3.17 -22.15
C ASP A 377 -17.67 2.03 -21.19
N MET A 378 -18.01 2.34 -19.95
CA MET A 378 -18.35 1.32 -18.94
C MET A 378 -19.72 0.71 -19.24
N PRO A 379 -19.92 -0.59 -18.95
CA PRO A 379 -21.24 -1.18 -18.92
C PRO A 379 -22.16 -0.41 -17.97
N TYR A 380 -23.42 -0.25 -18.36
CA TYR A 380 -24.41 0.49 -17.58
C TYR A 380 -25.75 -0.25 -17.52
N THR A 381 -26.53 0.04 -16.47
CA THR A 381 -27.88 -0.51 -16.28
C THR A 381 -28.90 0.20 -17.17
N LYS A 382 -30.12 -0.33 -17.29
CA LYS A 382 -31.20 0.31 -18.06
C LYS A 382 -31.48 1.76 -17.64
N ASP A 383 -31.25 2.08 -16.37
CA ASP A 383 -31.47 3.41 -15.79
C ASP A 383 -30.31 4.38 -16.05
N GLY A 384 -29.28 3.94 -16.77
CA GLY A 384 -28.12 4.76 -17.12
C GLY A 384 -26.99 4.75 -16.09
N GLU A 385 -27.08 3.91 -15.05
CA GLU A 385 -26.06 3.88 -14.00
C GLU A 385 -24.87 3.00 -14.42
N PRO A 386 -23.65 3.56 -14.52
CA PRO A 386 -22.49 2.78 -14.93
C PRO A 386 -21.92 1.94 -13.78
N ILE A 387 -21.29 0.83 -14.15
CA ILE A 387 -20.52 -0.05 -13.26
C ILE A 387 -19.21 0.64 -12.86
N ASP A 388 -18.73 0.39 -11.64
CA ASP A 388 -17.44 0.92 -11.16
C ASP A 388 -16.27 0.00 -11.48
N ILE A 389 -16.44 -1.31 -11.28
CA ILE A 389 -15.37 -2.31 -11.41
C ILE A 389 -15.88 -3.52 -12.18
N ILE A 390 -15.10 -4.00 -13.15
CA ILE A 390 -15.38 -5.25 -13.85
C ILE A 390 -14.39 -6.31 -13.38
N LEU A 391 -14.92 -7.41 -12.82
CA LEU A 391 -14.15 -8.57 -12.39
C LEU A 391 -14.44 -9.77 -13.30
N THR A 392 -13.44 -10.63 -13.49
CA THR A 392 -13.65 -11.87 -14.24
C THR A 392 -14.41 -12.90 -13.39
N PRO A 393 -15.41 -13.59 -13.97
CA PRO A 393 -16.09 -14.68 -13.27
C PRO A 393 -15.21 -15.93 -13.15
N LEU A 394 -14.17 -16.09 -13.98
CA LEU A 394 -13.37 -17.32 -14.07
C LEU A 394 -12.60 -17.64 -12.77
N GLY A 395 -12.26 -16.62 -12.01
CA GLY A 395 -11.54 -16.77 -10.75
C GLY A 395 -12.39 -17.38 -9.63
N VAL A 396 -13.70 -17.22 -9.65
CA VAL A 396 -14.56 -17.59 -8.50
C VAL A 396 -14.67 -19.11 -8.33
N PRO A 397 -15.01 -19.92 -9.37
CA PRO A 397 -15.19 -21.37 -9.20
C PRO A 397 -13.91 -22.10 -8.79
N SER A 398 -12.76 -21.70 -9.37
CA SER A 398 -11.46 -22.33 -9.07
C SER A 398 -10.94 -22.02 -7.68
N ARG A 399 -11.45 -20.96 -7.04
CA ARG A 399 -11.01 -20.46 -5.73
C ARG A 399 -11.97 -20.77 -4.60
N MET A 400 -13.20 -21.19 -4.93
CA MET A 400 -14.23 -21.56 -3.97
C MET A 400 -14.46 -20.48 -2.90
N ASN A 401 -14.48 -19.21 -3.31
CA ASN A 401 -14.78 -18.07 -2.44
C ASN A 401 -16.09 -17.40 -2.85
N LEU A 402 -17.19 -18.15 -2.65
CA LEU A 402 -18.53 -17.75 -3.05
C LEU A 402 -19.11 -16.64 -2.17
N GLY A 403 -18.53 -16.42 -0.98
CA GLY A 403 -18.95 -15.35 -0.07
C GLY A 403 -18.95 -13.98 -0.75
N GLN A 404 -18.03 -13.73 -1.70
CA GLN A 404 -17.98 -12.47 -2.44
C GLN A 404 -19.24 -12.22 -3.29
N ILE A 405 -19.87 -13.29 -3.82
CA ILE A 405 -21.08 -13.15 -4.63
C ILE A 405 -22.28 -12.85 -3.72
N LEU A 406 -22.33 -13.48 -2.55
CA LEU A 406 -23.34 -13.22 -1.53
C LEU A 406 -23.23 -11.80 -0.98
N GLU A 407 -22.00 -11.34 -0.69
CA GLU A 407 -21.70 -9.97 -0.30
C GLU A 407 -22.20 -8.98 -1.36
N MET A 408 -21.90 -9.25 -2.63
CA MET A 408 -22.29 -8.40 -3.75
C MET A 408 -23.81 -8.24 -3.87
N HIS A 409 -24.56 -9.34 -3.78
CA HIS A 409 -26.02 -9.32 -3.90
C HIS A 409 -26.68 -8.65 -2.70
N LEU A 410 -26.27 -8.99 -1.48
CA LEU A 410 -26.82 -8.35 -0.28
C LEU A 410 -26.44 -6.86 -0.21
N GLY A 411 -25.22 -6.51 -0.64
CA GLY A 411 -24.76 -5.12 -0.72
C GLY A 411 -25.53 -4.30 -1.75
N LEU A 412 -26.04 -4.91 -2.82
CA LEU A 412 -26.92 -4.25 -3.78
C LEU A 412 -28.28 -3.91 -3.14
N ALA A 413 -28.91 -4.87 -2.48
CA ALA A 413 -30.17 -4.64 -1.78
C ALA A 413 -30.02 -3.61 -0.63
N ALA A 414 -28.92 -3.71 0.13
CA ALA A 414 -28.62 -2.81 1.24
C ALA A 414 -28.42 -1.35 0.81
N GLU A 415 -27.77 -1.11 -0.34
CA GLU A 415 -27.63 0.24 -0.92
C GLU A 415 -29.00 0.82 -1.28
N GLU A 416 -29.81 0.07 -2.03
CA GLU A 416 -31.11 0.53 -2.54
C GLU A 416 -32.13 0.79 -1.41
N LEU A 417 -32.16 -0.10 -0.41
CA LEU A 417 -33.06 0.00 0.74
C LEU A 417 -32.50 0.92 1.85
N GLY A 418 -31.26 1.37 1.74
CA GLY A 418 -30.65 2.36 2.64
C GLY A 418 -30.32 1.84 4.03
N TYR A 419 -29.81 0.59 4.15
CA TYR A 419 -29.39 0.00 5.42
C TYR A 419 -27.97 -0.58 5.34
N GLN A 420 -27.40 -0.90 6.51
CA GLN A 420 -26.17 -1.66 6.64
C GLN A 420 -26.51 -3.07 7.12
N ALA A 421 -26.17 -4.10 6.34
CA ALA A 421 -26.36 -5.49 6.71
C ALA A 421 -25.26 -5.93 7.70
N ILE A 422 -25.64 -6.63 8.77
CA ILE A 422 -24.70 -7.24 9.71
C ILE A 422 -24.79 -8.76 9.55
N VAL A 423 -23.72 -9.36 9.03
CA VAL A 423 -23.60 -10.79 8.72
C VAL A 423 -22.42 -11.38 9.50
N PRO A 424 -22.63 -11.82 10.75
CA PRO A 424 -21.60 -12.50 11.52
C PRO A 424 -21.21 -13.82 10.85
N PRO A 425 -19.92 -14.22 10.87
CA PRO A 425 -19.49 -15.52 10.37
C PRO A 425 -20.28 -16.68 10.99
N PHE A 426 -20.69 -17.66 10.19
CA PHE A 426 -21.42 -18.87 10.62
C PHE A 426 -22.77 -18.63 11.32
N SER A 427 -23.25 -17.39 11.37
CA SER A 427 -24.58 -17.00 11.87
C SER A 427 -25.22 -15.95 10.95
N GLY A 428 -24.86 -16.01 9.67
CA GLY A 428 -25.19 -15.01 8.67
C GLY A 428 -26.56 -15.21 8.04
N THR A 429 -26.87 -14.31 7.09
CA THR A 429 -28.09 -14.32 6.29
C THR A 429 -28.12 -15.52 5.34
N THR A 430 -29.28 -16.14 5.22
CA THR A 430 -29.51 -17.25 4.29
C THR A 430 -29.73 -16.77 2.85
N GLU A 431 -29.51 -17.64 1.86
CA GLU A 431 -29.76 -17.31 0.44
C GLU A 431 -31.22 -16.88 0.20
N ALA A 432 -32.18 -17.50 0.89
CA ALA A 432 -33.60 -17.15 0.77
C ALA A 432 -33.90 -15.73 1.27
N GLU A 433 -33.23 -15.30 2.35
CA GLU A 433 -33.34 -13.93 2.87
C GLU A 433 -32.70 -12.94 1.90
N ILE A 434 -31.50 -13.21 1.38
CA ILE A 434 -30.85 -12.34 0.37
C ILE A 434 -31.75 -12.19 -0.86
N THR A 435 -32.34 -13.28 -1.33
CA THR A 435 -33.26 -13.28 -2.47
C THR A 435 -34.49 -12.42 -2.19
N LYS A 436 -35.05 -12.50 -0.98
CA LYS A 436 -36.19 -11.68 -0.56
C LYS A 436 -35.82 -10.19 -0.53
N GLU A 437 -34.67 -9.83 0.04
CA GLU A 437 -34.18 -8.45 0.09
C GLU A 437 -33.94 -7.89 -1.32
N LEU A 438 -33.39 -8.70 -2.24
CA LEU A 438 -33.25 -8.31 -3.65
C LEU A 438 -34.60 -7.99 -4.31
N ILE A 439 -35.61 -8.84 -4.09
CA ILE A 439 -36.97 -8.62 -4.63
C ILE A 439 -37.58 -7.36 -4.03
N GLU A 440 -37.41 -7.12 -2.72
CA GLU A 440 -37.91 -5.93 -2.03
C GLU A 440 -37.23 -4.65 -2.54
N ALA A 441 -35.94 -4.73 -2.87
CA ALA A 441 -35.18 -3.67 -3.53
C ALA A 441 -35.51 -3.51 -5.04
N GLY A 442 -36.38 -4.35 -5.61
CA GLY A 442 -36.79 -4.27 -7.01
C GLY A 442 -35.82 -4.93 -8.01
N PHE A 443 -34.85 -5.72 -7.54
CA PHE A 443 -33.93 -6.48 -8.38
C PHE A 443 -34.42 -7.91 -8.64
N PRO A 444 -33.95 -8.56 -9.72
CA PRO A 444 -34.26 -9.96 -9.97
C PRO A 444 -33.75 -10.90 -8.87
N GLU A 445 -34.48 -11.97 -8.58
CA GLU A 445 -34.11 -13.00 -7.59
C GLU A 445 -32.72 -13.59 -7.82
N SER A 446 -32.26 -13.63 -9.08
CA SER A 446 -30.96 -14.17 -9.46
C SER A 446 -29.77 -13.24 -9.15
N GLY A 447 -30.02 -11.97 -8.80
CA GLY A 447 -28.99 -10.93 -8.68
C GLY A 447 -28.35 -10.53 -10.01
N LYS A 448 -28.90 -10.99 -11.15
CA LYS A 448 -28.40 -10.68 -12.49
C LYS A 448 -29.26 -9.62 -13.17
N ILE A 449 -28.59 -8.62 -13.75
CA ILE A 449 -29.22 -7.48 -14.42
C ILE A 449 -28.76 -7.44 -15.88
N VAL A 450 -29.63 -6.99 -16.78
CA VAL A 450 -29.24 -6.71 -18.17
C VAL A 450 -28.42 -5.43 -18.19
N LEU A 451 -27.18 -5.53 -18.67
CA LEU A 451 -26.31 -4.38 -18.89
C LEU A 451 -26.23 -4.05 -20.38
N HIS A 452 -25.91 -2.81 -20.67
CA HIS A 452 -25.66 -2.29 -22.01
C HIS A 452 -24.17 -1.95 -22.16
N ASP A 453 -23.60 -2.21 -23.33
CA ASP A 453 -22.23 -1.82 -23.65
C ASP A 453 -22.16 -0.30 -23.84
N GLY A 454 -21.38 0.40 -23.01
CA GLY A 454 -21.20 1.85 -23.13
C GLY A 454 -20.73 2.32 -24.51
N ARG A 455 -20.01 1.47 -25.25
CA ARG A 455 -19.41 1.82 -26.54
C ARG A 455 -20.40 1.74 -27.70
N THR A 456 -21.38 0.84 -27.62
CA THR A 456 -22.33 0.58 -28.73
C THR A 456 -23.78 0.90 -28.36
N GLY A 457 -24.13 0.91 -27.07
CA GLY A 457 -25.49 1.02 -26.56
C GLY A 457 -26.29 -0.29 -26.62
N GLU A 458 -25.72 -1.35 -27.20
CA GLU A 458 -26.39 -2.65 -27.32
C GLU A 458 -26.42 -3.38 -25.96
N ALA A 459 -27.51 -4.09 -25.70
CA ALA A 459 -27.61 -4.94 -24.52
C ALA A 459 -26.71 -6.18 -24.69
N PHE A 460 -26.08 -6.64 -23.61
CA PHE A 460 -25.38 -7.93 -23.64
C PHE A 460 -26.37 -9.09 -23.75
N ASP A 461 -25.96 -10.15 -24.45
CA ASP A 461 -26.80 -11.34 -24.72
C ASP A 461 -27.28 -12.06 -23.45
N GLN A 462 -26.51 -11.98 -22.37
CA GLN A 462 -26.80 -12.64 -21.09
C GLN A 462 -26.89 -11.62 -19.96
N PRO A 463 -27.81 -11.81 -19.00
CA PRO A 463 -27.85 -11.00 -17.79
C PRO A 463 -26.61 -11.27 -16.94
N ILE A 464 -26.05 -10.22 -16.37
CA ILE A 464 -24.75 -10.21 -15.68
C ILE A 464 -24.98 -10.05 -14.19
N ALA A 465 -24.24 -10.79 -13.37
CA ALA A 465 -24.29 -10.63 -11.92
C ALA A 465 -23.67 -9.28 -11.54
N VAL A 466 -24.47 -8.43 -10.89
CA VAL A 466 -24.11 -7.07 -10.50
C VAL A 466 -24.45 -6.87 -9.04
N GLY A 467 -23.64 -6.08 -8.34
CA GLY A 467 -23.99 -5.58 -7.02
C GLY A 467 -22.83 -4.86 -6.35
N ASN A 468 -22.95 -4.59 -5.05
CA ASN A 468 -21.95 -3.78 -4.34
C ASN A 468 -21.07 -4.63 -3.43
N MET A 469 -19.77 -4.51 -3.61
CA MET A 469 -18.77 -5.23 -2.82
C MET A 469 -17.84 -4.24 -2.13
N TYR A 470 -17.36 -4.60 -0.94
CA TYR A 470 -16.37 -3.79 -0.23
C TYR A 470 -14.95 -4.11 -0.71
N ILE A 471 -14.32 -3.15 -1.38
CA ILE A 471 -13.00 -3.31 -1.99
C ILE A 471 -11.95 -2.51 -1.22
N LEU A 472 -10.79 -3.11 -1.05
CA LEU A 472 -9.63 -2.57 -0.35
C LEU A 472 -8.58 -2.12 -1.37
N LYS A 473 -8.01 -0.94 -1.14
CA LYS A 473 -6.76 -0.52 -1.81
C LYS A 473 -5.58 -1.02 -1.01
N LEU A 474 -4.69 -1.82 -1.62
CA LEU A 474 -3.49 -2.30 -0.95
C LEU A 474 -2.34 -1.30 -1.09
N HIS A 475 -1.42 -1.27 -0.13
CA HIS A 475 -0.20 -0.42 -0.18
C HIS A 475 0.77 -0.76 -1.33
N HIS A 476 0.45 -1.75 -2.16
CA HIS A 476 1.24 -2.21 -3.29
C HIS A 476 1.05 -1.31 -4.52
N MET A 477 1.57 -0.09 -4.45
CA MET A 477 1.45 0.90 -5.53
C MET A 477 2.47 0.67 -6.65
N VAL A 478 2.10 0.97 -7.89
CA VAL A 478 3.00 0.82 -9.05
C VAL A 478 4.14 1.84 -9.05
N GLU A 479 3.86 3.08 -8.62
CA GLU A 479 4.81 4.20 -8.61
C GLU A 479 6.04 3.88 -7.74
N ASP A 480 5.83 3.09 -6.67
CA ASP A 480 6.90 2.64 -5.78
C ASP A 480 7.74 1.50 -6.39
N LYS A 481 7.19 0.74 -7.34
CA LYS A 481 7.81 -0.48 -7.89
C LYS A 481 8.52 -0.28 -9.21
N ILE A 482 8.11 0.68 -10.03
CA ILE A 482 8.81 0.97 -11.28
C ILE A 482 10.21 1.46 -10.94
N HIS A 483 11.20 0.80 -11.56
CA HIS A 483 12.61 1.13 -11.44
C HIS A 483 13.31 0.86 -12.77
N MET A 484 14.04 1.85 -13.25
CA MET A 484 14.79 1.78 -14.51
C MET A 484 16.19 2.34 -14.27
N ARG A 485 17.19 1.69 -14.88
CA ARG A 485 18.58 2.09 -14.76
C ARG A 485 19.25 2.01 -16.11
N SER A 486 19.90 3.10 -16.49
CA SER A 486 20.86 3.12 -17.60
C SER A 486 22.27 2.89 -17.04
N VAL A 487 22.82 3.89 -16.36
CA VAL A 487 24.09 3.83 -15.63
C VAL A 487 23.85 4.25 -14.18
N GLY A 488 24.64 3.74 -13.25
CA GLY A 488 24.50 4.07 -11.84
C GLY A 488 25.74 3.72 -11.04
N PRO A 489 25.67 3.74 -9.70
CA PRO A 489 26.79 3.39 -8.85
C PRO A 489 27.13 1.89 -8.95
N TYR A 490 28.38 1.58 -8.59
CA TYR A 490 28.97 0.25 -8.62
C TYR A 490 29.57 -0.10 -7.27
N SER A 491 29.62 -1.39 -6.97
CA SER A 491 30.32 -1.94 -5.80
C SER A 491 31.81 -1.65 -5.90
N ILE A 492 32.42 -1.27 -4.77
CA ILE A 492 33.85 -0.99 -4.69
C ILE A 492 34.67 -2.26 -4.98
N THR A 493 34.23 -3.41 -4.45
CA THR A 493 34.97 -4.67 -4.51
C THR A 493 34.76 -5.40 -5.83
N THR A 494 33.50 -5.68 -6.18
CA THR A 494 33.16 -6.49 -7.34
C THR A 494 33.00 -5.68 -8.62
N GLN A 495 32.91 -4.35 -8.54
CA GLN A 495 32.65 -3.46 -9.68
C GLN A 495 31.33 -3.74 -10.41
N GLN A 496 30.46 -4.56 -9.83
CA GLN A 496 29.12 -4.82 -10.31
C GLN A 496 28.18 -3.66 -9.93
N PRO A 497 27.12 -3.42 -10.71
CA PRO A 497 26.01 -2.57 -10.29
C PRO A 497 25.57 -2.82 -8.86
N LEU A 498 25.35 -1.75 -8.09
CA LEU A 498 24.71 -1.90 -6.78
C LEU A 498 23.28 -2.44 -6.95
N GLY A 499 22.72 -3.04 -5.89
CA GLY A 499 21.35 -3.56 -5.88
C GLY A 499 20.36 -2.56 -5.28
N GLY A 500 19.10 -2.65 -5.70
CA GLY A 500 17.98 -1.94 -5.07
C GLY A 500 17.71 -0.53 -5.64
N LYS A 501 16.43 -0.15 -5.61
CA LYS A 501 15.92 1.13 -6.17
C LYS A 501 16.54 2.36 -5.48
N ALA A 502 16.67 2.32 -4.15
CA ALA A 502 17.24 3.43 -3.37
C ALA A 502 18.68 3.79 -3.75
N GLN A 503 19.43 2.86 -4.32
CA GLN A 503 20.81 3.07 -4.79
C GLN A 503 20.89 3.26 -6.30
N ASN A 504 19.76 3.42 -6.99
CA ASN A 504 19.68 3.37 -8.45
C ASN A 504 20.39 2.12 -9.00
N GLY A 505 20.07 0.97 -8.41
CA GLY A 505 20.76 -0.30 -8.62
C GLY A 505 20.32 -1.09 -9.85
N GLY A 506 21.15 -2.04 -10.29
CA GLY A 506 20.84 -2.94 -11.41
C GLY A 506 19.87 -4.06 -11.02
N GLN A 507 19.22 -4.64 -12.03
CA GLN A 507 18.49 -5.90 -11.85
C GLN A 507 19.45 -7.08 -11.82
N ARG A 508 19.18 -8.03 -10.94
CA ARG A 508 19.97 -9.26 -10.85
C ARG A 508 19.61 -10.18 -12.01
N ILE A 509 20.61 -10.57 -12.78
CA ILE A 509 20.53 -11.72 -13.68
C ILE A 509 21.17 -12.89 -12.94
N GLY A 510 20.33 -13.82 -12.48
CA GLY A 510 20.75 -15.00 -11.75
C GLY A 510 21.16 -16.13 -12.69
N GLU A 511 21.51 -17.26 -12.08
CA GLU A 511 21.89 -18.47 -12.80
C GLU A 511 20.75 -18.99 -13.68
N MET A 512 19.51 -18.93 -13.21
CA MET A 512 18.33 -19.36 -13.98
C MET A 512 18.13 -18.52 -15.24
N GLU A 513 18.32 -17.20 -15.17
CA GLU A 513 18.25 -16.33 -16.36
C GLU A 513 19.44 -16.59 -17.31
N VAL A 514 20.63 -16.87 -16.78
CA VAL A 514 21.78 -17.29 -17.60
C VAL A 514 21.47 -18.58 -18.36
N TRP A 515 20.86 -19.57 -17.72
CA TRP A 515 20.41 -20.79 -18.39
C TRP A 515 19.39 -20.51 -19.48
N ALA A 516 18.49 -19.55 -19.27
CA ALA A 516 17.56 -19.14 -20.31
C ALA A 516 18.31 -18.62 -21.56
N PHE A 517 19.31 -17.73 -21.37
CA PHE A 517 20.13 -17.26 -22.50
C PHE A 517 20.86 -18.41 -23.21
N LEU A 518 21.42 -19.36 -22.45
CA LEU A 518 22.11 -20.53 -23.00
C LEU A 518 21.16 -21.43 -23.79
N GLY A 519 19.95 -21.67 -23.28
CA GLY A 519 18.92 -22.47 -23.95
C GLY A 519 18.47 -21.87 -25.29
N TYR A 520 18.43 -20.54 -25.41
CA TYR A 520 18.19 -19.84 -26.67
C TYR A 520 19.41 -19.78 -27.61
N GLY A 521 20.60 -20.20 -27.15
CA GLY A 521 21.85 -19.99 -27.89
C GLY A 521 22.23 -18.52 -28.03
N ALA A 522 21.73 -17.65 -27.15
CA ALA A 522 21.91 -16.19 -27.20
C ALA A 522 23.28 -15.76 -26.64
N SER A 523 24.35 -16.28 -27.23
CA SER A 523 25.75 -16.14 -26.77
C SER A 523 26.22 -14.69 -26.66
N TYR A 524 25.89 -13.84 -27.64
CA TYR A 524 26.25 -12.42 -27.63
C TYR A 524 25.52 -11.67 -26.51
N ALA A 525 24.22 -11.88 -26.34
CA ALA A 525 23.43 -11.23 -25.30
C ALA A 525 23.89 -11.64 -23.90
N LEU A 526 24.15 -12.93 -23.69
CA LEU A 526 24.71 -13.43 -22.44
C LEU A 526 26.07 -12.79 -22.14
N ARG A 527 26.95 -12.74 -23.14
CA ARG A 527 28.27 -12.12 -23.00
C ARG A 527 28.16 -10.66 -22.60
N GLU A 528 27.25 -9.89 -23.19
CA GLU A 528 27.04 -8.48 -22.81
C GLU A 528 26.61 -8.33 -21.36
N VAL A 529 25.65 -9.16 -20.91
CA VAL A 529 25.12 -9.13 -19.54
C VAL A 529 26.20 -9.45 -18.51
N LEU A 530 27.07 -10.42 -18.83
CA LEU A 530 28.18 -10.83 -17.96
C LEU A 530 29.39 -9.88 -17.99
N THR A 531 29.46 -8.94 -18.94
CA THR A 531 30.64 -8.06 -19.13
C THR A 531 30.25 -6.58 -19.11
N ILE A 532 30.00 -5.97 -20.27
CA ILE A 532 29.83 -4.52 -20.46
C ILE A 532 28.61 -3.94 -19.73
N LYS A 533 27.60 -4.75 -19.40
CA LYS A 533 26.44 -4.31 -18.60
C LYS A 533 26.65 -4.47 -17.09
N SER A 534 27.77 -5.08 -16.68
CA SER A 534 28.07 -5.38 -15.28
C SER A 534 29.45 -4.81 -14.88
N ASP A 535 30.50 -5.64 -14.90
CA ASP A 535 31.77 -5.41 -14.22
C ASP A 535 33.00 -5.36 -15.16
N ASP A 536 32.80 -5.34 -16.48
CA ASP A 536 33.87 -4.93 -17.41
C ASP A 536 34.02 -3.40 -17.37
N ILE A 537 34.96 -2.91 -16.56
CA ILE A 537 35.17 -1.48 -16.27
C ILE A 537 35.52 -0.70 -17.54
N LEU A 538 36.40 -1.25 -18.37
CA LEU A 538 36.85 -0.60 -19.60
C LEU A 538 35.81 -0.74 -20.69
N GLY A 539 35.23 -1.94 -20.84
CA GLY A 539 34.24 -2.24 -21.86
C GLY A 539 32.93 -1.49 -21.65
N ARG A 540 32.46 -1.29 -20.41
CA ARG A 540 31.23 -0.53 -20.15
C ARG A 540 31.37 0.95 -20.53
N SER A 541 32.53 1.55 -20.26
CA SER A 541 32.81 2.95 -20.60
C SER A 541 32.91 3.12 -22.11
N ALA A 542 33.63 2.21 -22.78
CA ALA A 542 33.72 2.18 -24.23
C ALA A 542 32.37 1.89 -24.91
N ALA A 543 31.53 1.05 -24.31
CA ALA A 543 30.19 0.78 -24.81
C ALA A 543 29.29 2.02 -24.70
N PHE A 544 29.36 2.75 -23.59
CA PHE A 544 28.64 4.01 -23.43
C PHE A 544 29.07 5.05 -24.48
N ASP A 545 30.37 5.25 -24.65
CA ASP A 545 30.91 6.17 -25.66
C ASP A 545 30.50 5.77 -27.08
N ALA A 546 30.54 4.48 -27.40
CA ALA A 546 30.12 3.97 -28.69
C ALA A 546 28.63 4.25 -28.95
N ILE A 547 27.77 4.01 -27.95
CA ILE A 547 26.33 4.31 -28.06
C ILE A 547 26.10 5.81 -28.29
N VAL A 548 26.78 6.68 -27.56
CA VAL A 548 26.66 8.14 -27.71
C VAL A 548 27.13 8.62 -29.09
N LYS A 549 28.19 8.01 -29.63
CA LYS A 549 28.74 8.33 -30.96
C LYS A 549 28.01 7.66 -32.12
N GLY A 550 27.08 6.74 -31.85
CA GLY A 550 26.47 5.89 -32.88
C GLY A 550 27.45 4.88 -33.52
N GLU A 551 28.55 4.57 -32.84
CA GLU A 551 29.55 3.60 -33.27
C GLU A 551 29.21 2.18 -32.80
N ARG A 552 29.79 1.17 -33.46
CA ARG A 552 29.61 -0.23 -33.06
C ARG A 552 30.34 -0.52 -31.75
N ILE A 553 29.65 -1.16 -30.80
CA ILE A 553 30.23 -1.62 -29.53
C ILE A 553 31.34 -2.64 -29.82
N ARG A 554 32.51 -2.41 -29.23
CA ARG A 554 33.70 -3.26 -29.38
C ARG A 554 33.57 -4.55 -28.57
N GLN A 555 34.47 -5.51 -28.82
CA GLN A 555 34.47 -6.74 -28.04
C GLN A 555 34.79 -6.48 -26.56
N PRO A 556 34.11 -7.20 -25.64
CA PRO A 556 34.30 -7.04 -24.20
C PRO A 556 35.66 -7.56 -23.73
N ASN A 557 36.13 -7.02 -22.61
CA ASN A 557 37.31 -7.49 -21.89
C ASN A 557 36.92 -8.50 -20.81
N VAL A 558 37.93 -8.94 -20.04
CA VAL A 558 37.75 -9.83 -18.89
C VAL A 558 36.99 -9.10 -17.77
N PRO A 559 35.92 -9.70 -17.22
CA PRO A 559 35.20 -9.18 -16.05
C PRO A 559 36.11 -8.88 -14.85
N ALA A 560 35.85 -7.77 -14.15
CA ALA A 560 36.61 -7.44 -12.94
C ALA A 560 36.49 -8.53 -11.86
N THR A 561 35.31 -9.16 -11.72
CA THR A 561 35.09 -10.21 -10.72
C THR A 561 35.99 -11.44 -10.97
N PHE A 562 36.36 -11.73 -12.22
CA PHE A 562 37.30 -12.82 -12.51
C PHE A 562 38.70 -12.51 -11.97
N ASN A 563 39.18 -11.27 -12.12
CA ASN A 563 40.45 -10.85 -11.53
C ASN A 563 40.41 -10.85 -10.00
N VAL A 564 39.27 -10.48 -9.41
CA VAL A 564 39.04 -10.57 -7.97
C VAL A 564 39.12 -12.03 -7.50
N LEU A 565 38.48 -12.96 -8.20
CA LEU A 565 38.57 -14.40 -7.94
C LEU A 565 40.01 -14.91 -7.96
N LEU A 566 40.79 -14.57 -9.00
CA LEU A 566 42.20 -14.97 -9.09
C LEU A 566 43.03 -14.45 -7.91
N ARG A 567 42.79 -13.20 -7.48
CA ARG A 567 43.46 -12.62 -6.31
C ARG A 567 43.07 -13.33 -5.02
N HIS A 568 41.81 -13.71 -4.85
CA HIS A 568 41.37 -14.50 -3.69
C HIS A 568 42.03 -15.88 -3.65
N LEU A 569 42.12 -16.58 -4.80
CA LEU A 569 42.77 -17.89 -4.88
C LEU A 569 44.27 -17.80 -4.60
N ARG A 570 44.96 -16.78 -5.12
CA ARG A 570 46.37 -16.50 -4.77
C ARG A 570 46.56 -16.20 -3.28
N GLY A 571 45.59 -15.53 -2.64
CA GLY A 571 45.58 -15.35 -1.19
C GLY A 571 45.50 -16.66 -0.39
N LEU A 572 44.99 -17.73 -1.00
CA LEU A 572 44.96 -19.09 -0.44
C LEU A 572 46.18 -19.93 -0.87
N ALA A 573 47.23 -19.30 -1.41
CA ALA A 573 48.41 -19.96 -1.97
C ALA A 573 48.12 -20.88 -3.18
N LEU A 574 47.01 -20.64 -3.89
CA LEU A 574 46.71 -21.29 -5.17
C LEU A 574 47.08 -20.32 -6.30
N ASP A 575 48.18 -20.58 -7.02
CA ASP A 575 48.56 -19.76 -8.17
C ASP A 575 47.90 -20.26 -9.45
N ILE A 576 47.07 -19.40 -10.05
CA ILE A 576 46.34 -19.67 -11.28
C ILE A 576 46.79 -18.63 -12.31
N ASN A 577 47.28 -19.11 -13.45
CA ASN A 577 47.72 -18.29 -14.56
C ASN A 577 46.95 -18.67 -15.83
N LEU A 578 46.62 -17.67 -16.65
CA LEU A 578 46.03 -17.88 -17.96
C LEU A 578 47.15 -18.19 -18.96
N GLU A 579 47.17 -19.41 -19.47
CA GLU A 579 48.09 -19.81 -20.54
C GLU A 579 47.45 -19.57 -21.91
N ARG A 580 48.22 -19.00 -22.83
CA ARG A 580 47.82 -18.91 -24.23
C ARG A 580 48.32 -20.15 -24.94
N ASN A 581 47.42 -21.05 -25.32
CA ASN A 581 47.78 -22.18 -26.16
C ASN A 581 48.20 -21.65 -27.55
N ASN A 582 49.42 -21.95 -27.96
CA ASN A 582 49.97 -21.58 -29.27
C ASN A 582 49.69 -22.66 -30.35
N ASP A 583 48.74 -23.56 -30.11
CA ASP A 583 48.47 -24.72 -30.97
C ASP A 583 47.53 -24.45 -32.16
N ASP A 584 47.06 -23.20 -32.34
CA ASP A 584 46.38 -22.79 -33.59
C ASP A 584 47.37 -22.04 -34.50
N LYS A 585 48.09 -22.82 -35.32
CA LYS A 585 48.77 -22.36 -36.54
C LYS A 585 48.16 -23.04 -37.76
#